data_AF-A0A932YH06-F1
#
_entry.id   AF-A0A932YH06-F1
#
_cell.length_a   1.000
_cell.length_b   1.000
_cell.length_c   1.000
_cell.angle_alpha   90.00
_cell.angle_beta   90.00
_cell.angle_gamma   90.00
#
_symmetry.space_group_name_H-M   'P 1'
#
loop_
_entity.id
_entity.type
_entity.pdbx_description
1 polymer ?
#
loop_
_entity_poly.entity_id
_entity_poly.type
_entity_poly.pdbx_seq_one_letter_code
_entity_poly.pdbx_strand_id
1 'polypeptide(L)'
;MEDAGQFSKEPPPVPKDISREFSDMDVFGFIEFLHTQRREPALSIEVDWKNPDNAKRLKAFLESKSTGQKRFAAIRATKEQYNQAFNVFASGVKWIEVK
;
A
#
# COMPACT_ATOMS: atom_id res chain seq x y z
N MET A 1 -12.86 -45.40 1.32
CA MET A 1 -13.19 -44.54 0.17
C MET A 1 -14.29 -43.62 0.64
N GLU A 2 -14.18 -42.29 0.64
CA GLU A 2 -13.43 -41.43 -0.27
C GLU A 2 -12.82 -40.24 0.47
N ASP A 3 -11.66 -39.86 -0.04
CA ASP A 3 -10.88 -38.67 0.25
C ASP A 3 -11.65 -37.42 -0.20
N ALA A 4 -11.82 -36.46 0.70
CA ALA A 4 -12.14 -35.09 0.32
C ALA A 4 -11.25 -34.17 1.15
N GLY A 5 -10.06 -33.95 0.61
CA GLY A 5 -9.03 -33.04 1.12
C GLY A 5 -9.62 -31.73 1.64
N GLN A 6 -9.44 -31.53 2.94
CA GLN A 6 -9.61 -30.26 3.59
C GLN A 6 -8.55 -29.31 3.00
N PHE A 7 -8.92 -28.54 1.98
CA PHE A 7 -8.15 -27.37 1.58
C PHE A 7 -8.06 -26.46 2.79
N SER A 8 -6.97 -26.57 3.54
CA SER A 8 -6.53 -25.57 4.50
C SER A 8 -6.39 -24.26 3.73
N LYS A 9 -7.47 -23.48 3.68
CA LYS A 9 -7.40 -22.07 3.29
C LYS A 9 -6.59 -21.39 4.38
N GLU A 10 -5.27 -21.37 4.22
CA GLU A 10 -4.43 -20.49 5.02
C GLU A 10 -5.05 -19.08 4.97
N PRO A 11 -5.23 -18.43 6.12
CA PRO A 11 -5.72 -17.07 6.12
C PRO A 11 -4.79 -16.21 5.25
N PRO A 12 -5.35 -15.24 4.50
CA PRO A 12 -4.54 -14.43 3.60
C PRO A 12 -3.41 -13.72 4.37
N PRO A 13 -2.28 -13.47 3.68
CA PRO A 13 -1.25 -12.54 4.06
C PRO A 13 -1.64 -11.46 5.06
N VAL A 14 -1.26 -11.48 6.34
CA VAL A 14 -1.37 -10.22 7.12
C VAL A 14 -0.35 -9.25 6.51
N PRO A 15 -0.78 -8.12 5.92
CA PRO A 15 0.17 -7.22 5.27
C PRO A 15 1.11 -6.61 6.30
N LYS A 16 2.41 -6.58 5.99
CA LYS A 16 3.38 -5.87 6.81
C LYS A 16 3.19 -4.38 6.63
N ASP A 17 2.94 -3.69 7.74
CA ASP A 17 2.86 -2.24 7.77
C ASP A 17 4.26 -1.63 7.60
N ILE A 18 4.39 -0.75 6.61
CA ILE A 18 5.62 -0.01 6.28
C ILE A 18 5.36 1.51 6.17
N SER A 19 4.30 1.99 6.84
CA SER A 19 3.86 3.38 6.80
C SER A 19 4.89 4.35 7.36
N ARG A 20 5.64 3.91 8.39
CA ARG A 20 6.70 4.69 9.01
C ARG A 20 7.86 4.89 8.04
N GLU A 21 8.34 3.82 7.43
CA GLU A 21 9.46 3.88 6.48
C GLU A 21 9.09 4.73 5.27
N PHE A 22 7.85 4.64 4.78
CA PHE A 22 7.36 5.50 3.72
C PHE A 22 7.38 7.00 4.10
N SER A 23 7.05 7.32 5.35
CA SER A 23 6.95 8.70 5.84
C SER A 23 8.32 9.31 6.16
N ASP A 24 9.22 8.51 6.72
CA ASP A 24 10.52 8.96 7.23
C ASP A 24 11.60 8.96 6.13
N MET A 25 11.52 8.07 5.14
CA MET A 25 12.52 7.95 4.08
C MET A 25 12.21 8.84 2.87
N ASP A 26 13.27 9.32 2.22
CA ASP A 26 13.18 9.90 0.89
C ASP A 26 12.84 8.83 -0.16
N VAL A 27 12.61 9.27 -1.41
CA VAL A 27 12.18 8.37 -2.48
C VAL A 27 13.21 7.28 -2.77
N PHE A 28 14.49 7.60 -2.80
CA PHE A 28 15.53 6.62 -3.11
C PHE A 28 15.70 5.63 -1.97
N GLY A 29 15.80 6.13 -0.72
CA GLY A 29 15.88 5.29 0.47
C GLY A 29 14.69 4.34 0.59
N PHE A 30 13.47 4.81 0.28
CA PHE A 30 12.28 3.97 0.30
C PHE A 30 12.29 2.87 -0.77
N ILE A 31 12.79 3.16 -1.98
CA ILE A 31 12.91 2.15 -3.05
C ILE A 31 13.91 1.07 -2.66
N GLU A 32 15.06 1.44 -2.10
CA GLU A 32 16.04 0.47 -1.59
C GLU A 32 15.45 -0.37 -0.45
N PHE A 33 14.73 0.26 0.47
CA PHE A 33 13.99 -0.46 1.51
C PHE A 33 13.00 -1.46 0.92
N LEU A 34 12.20 -1.09 -0.08
CA LEU A 34 11.27 -2.02 -0.74
C LEU A 34 11.98 -3.23 -1.34
N HIS A 35 13.22 -3.08 -1.83
CA HIS A 35 14.02 -4.20 -2.32
C HIS A 35 14.36 -5.21 -1.21
N THR A 36 14.58 -4.73 0.02
CA THR A 36 14.78 -5.62 1.18
C THR A 36 13.51 -6.37 1.57
N GLN A 37 12.33 -5.84 1.24
CA GLN A 37 11.02 -6.44 1.56
C GLN A 37 10.46 -7.37 0.48
N ARG A 38 11.26 -7.77 -0.52
CA ARG A 38 10.80 -8.62 -1.65
C ARG A 38 10.26 -9.99 -1.24
N ARG A 39 10.66 -10.50 -0.06
CA ARG A 39 10.19 -11.78 0.47
C ARG A 39 8.85 -11.68 1.22
N GLU A 40 8.42 -10.46 1.54
CA GLU A 40 7.14 -10.25 2.20
C GLU A 40 5.99 -10.50 1.20
N PRO A 41 5.02 -11.36 1.53
CA PRO A 41 3.93 -11.69 0.60
C PRO A 41 2.93 -10.54 0.45
N ALA A 42 2.84 -9.65 1.44
CA ALA A 42 1.93 -8.51 1.44
C ALA A 42 2.52 -7.31 2.21
N LEU A 43 2.40 -6.11 1.64
CA LEU A 43 2.82 -4.84 2.26
C LEU A 43 1.65 -3.86 2.31
N SER A 44 1.55 -3.07 3.37
CA SER A 44 0.55 -2.02 3.52
C SER A 44 1.17 -0.68 3.92
N ILE A 45 0.58 0.40 3.41
CA ILE A 45 0.88 1.77 3.80
C ILE A 45 -0.44 2.46 4.13
N GLU A 46 -0.53 3.08 5.29
CA GLU A 46 -1.59 3.99 5.69
C GLU A 46 -0.96 5.27 6.25
N VAL A 47 -1.21 6.40 5.59
CA VAL A 47 -0.63 7.69 5.99
C VAL A 47 -1.66 8.80 5.94
N ASP A 48 -1.41 9.88 6.67
CA ASP A 48 -2.17 11.12 6.54
C ASP A 48 -1.74 11.90 5.29
N TRP A 49 -2.70 12.63 4.73
CA TRP A 49 -2.43 13.55 3.63
C TRP A 49 -1.49 14.65 4.07
N LYS A 50 -0.36 14.76 3.36
CA LYS A 50 0.64 15.81 3.58
C LYS A 50 0.74 16.76 2.39
N ASN A 51 0.89 16.21 1.18
CA ASN A 51 1.01 16.96 -0.06
C ASN A 51 0.73 16.06 -1.29
N PRO A 52 0.56 16.64 -2.48
CA PRO A 52 0.31 15.87 -3.70
C PRO A 52 1.44 14.89 -4.07
N ASP A 53 2.70 15.18 -3.72
CA ASP A 53 3.83 14.30 -4.05
C ASP A 53 3.84 13.02 -3.21
N ASN A 54 3.42 13.09 -1.95
CA ASN A 54 3.19 11.92 -1.10
C ASN A 54 2.14 11.00 -1.74
N ALA A 55 1.03 11.58 -2.21
CA ALA A 55 -0.03 10.85 -2.90
C ALA A 55 0.51 10.16 -4.18
N LYS A 56 1.32 10.85 -5.00
CA LYS A 56 1.98 10.23 -6.17
C LYS A 56 2.92 9.08 -5.78
N ARG A 57 3.67 9.21 -4.68
CA ARG A 57 4.55 8.14 -4.16
C ARG A 57 3.74 6.90 -3.75
N LEU A 58 2.56 7.05 -3.14
CA LEU A 58 1.66 5.94 -2.83
C LEU A 58 1.18 5.21 -4.08
N LYS A 59 0.81 5.98 -5.11
CA LYS A 59 0.46 5.42 -6.42
C LYS A 59 1.62 4.60 -6.99
N ALA A 60 2.84 5.15 -7.01
CA ALA A 60 4.02 4.45 -7.51
C ALA A 60 4.32 3.17 -6.70
N PHE A 61 4.06 3.16 -5.39
CA PHE A 61 4.16 1.96 -4.57
C PHE A 61 3.18 0.86 -5.03
N LEU A 62 1.93 1.20 -5.37
CA LEU A 62 0.97 0.21 -5.89
C LEU A 62 1.35 -0.29 -7.29
N GLU A 63 1.87 0.59 -8.15
CA GLU A 63 2.23 0.26 -9.53
C GLU A 63 3.53 -0.56 -9.62
N SER A 64 4.50 -0.33 -8.73
CA SER A 64 5.80 -1.02 -8.71
C SER A 64 5.78 -2.41 -8.05
N LYS A 65 4.60 -3.04 -7.93
CA LYS A 65 4.49 -4.37 -7.31
C LYS A 65 5.19 -5.43 -8.16
N SER A 66 6.01 -6.26 -7.52
CA SER A 66 6.55 -7.47 -8.15
C SER A 66 5.45 -8.53 -8.30
N THR A 67 5.56 -9.39 -9.31
CA THR A 67 4.65 -10.53 -9.49
C THR A 67 4.62 -11.39 -8.22
N GLY A 68 3.46 -11.47 -7.56
CA GLY A 68 3.24 -12.28 -6.36
C GLY A 68 3.19 -11.54 -5.02
N GLN A 69 3.63 -10.27 -4.95
CA GLN A 69 3.50 -9.46 -3.72
C GLN A 69 2.22 -8.60 -3.77
N LYS A 70 1.36 -8.74 -2.76
CA LYS A 70 0.18 -7.86 -2.60
C LYS A 70 0.61 -6.53 -1.99
N ARG A 71 0.06 -5.43 -2.49
CA ARG A 71 0.33 -4.08 -1.96
C ARG A 71 -0.97 -3.35 -1.72
N PHE A 72 -1.06 -2.70 -0.56
CA PHE A 72 -2.22 -1.93 -0.13
C PHE A 72 -1.76 -0.53 0.27
N ALA A 73 -2.48 0.48 -0.20
CA ALA A 73 -2.21 1.86 0.18
C ALA A 73 -3.52 2.51 0.59
N ALA A 74 -3.50 3.21 1.71
CA ALA A 74 -4.57 4.04 2.21
C ALA A 74 -4.03 5.43 2.56
N ILE A 75 -4.84 6.45 2.32
CA ILE A 75 -4.51 7.82 2.69
C ILE A 75 -5.70 8.47 3.39
N ARG A 76 -5.44 9.03 4.56
CA ARG A 76 -6.41 9.81 5.33
C ARG A 76 -6.38 11.24 4.83
N ALA A 77 -7.47 11.70 4.23
CA ALA A 77 -7.53 13.02 3.61
C ALA A 77 -8.92 13.64 3.78
N THR A 78 -9.01 14.96 3.82
CA THR A 78 -10.30 15.66 3.71
C THR A 78 -10.82 15.58 2.27
N LYS A 79 -12.11 15.86 2.06
CA LYS A 79 -12.70 15.90 0.72
C LYS A 79 -12.04 16.93 -0.19
N GLU A 80 -11.62 18.07 0.36
CA GLU A 80 -10.89 19.10 -0.38
C GLU A 80 -9.53 18.60 -0.85
N GLN A 81 -8.78 17.94 0.04
CA GLN A 81 -7.49 17.33 -0.27
C GLN A 81 -7.61 16.19 -1.29
N TYR A 82 -8.67 15.38 -1.17
CA TYR A 82 -8.99 14.34 -2.15
C TYR A 82 -9.12 14.91 -3.57
N ASN A 83 -9.84 16.02 -3.72
CA ASN A 83 -10.04 16.68 -5.01
C ASN A 83 -8.74 17.25 -5.62
N GLN A 84 -7.74 17.57 -4.79
CA GLN A 84 -6.44 18.08 -5.27
C GLN A 84 -5.58 17.02 -5.98
N ALA A 85 -5.78 15.73 -5.68
CA ALA A 85 -5.07 14.65 -6.35
C ALA A 85 -5.97 13.47 -6.71
N PHE A 86 -7.13 13.76 -7.29
CA PHE A 86 -8.11 12.76 -7.74
C PHE A 86 -7.48 11.59 -8.50
N ASN A 87 -6.50 11.86 -9.37
CA ASN A 87 -5.78 10.86 -10.16
C ASN A 87 -5.03 9.80 -9.31
N VAL A 88 -4.58 10.18 -8.12
CA VAL A 88 -3.92 9.24 -7.20
C VAL A 88 -4.94 8.27 -6.61
N PHE A 89 -6.07 8.79 -6.16
CA PHE A 89 -7.14 7.96 -5.59
C PHE A 89 -7.76 7.02 -6.62
N ALA A 90 -7.88 7.47 -7.87
CA ALA A 90 -8.31 6.62 -8.98
C ALA A 90 -7.35 5.44 -9.26
N SER A 91 -6.13 5.45 -8.73
CA SER A 91 -5.11 4.42 -8.96
C SER A 91 -5.16 3.27 -7.94
N GLY A 92 -6.24 3.17 -7.16
CA GLY A 92 -6.44 2.09 -6.18
C GLY A 92 -5.94 2.42 -4.77
N VAL A 93 -5.50 3.66 -4.52
CA VAL A 93 -5.25 4.14 -3.15
C VAL A 93 -6.59 4.32 -2.45
N LYS A 94 -6.78 3.63 -1.31
CA LYS A 94 -7.99 3.75 -0.51
C LYS A 94 -8.04 5.12 0.16
N TRP A 95 -9.11 5.87 -0.06
CA TRP A 95 -9.38 7.09 0.67
C TRP A 95 -10.04 6.78 2.01
N ILE A 96 -9.49 7.32 3.09
CA ILE A 96 -10.14 7.38 4.40
C ILE A 96 -10.51 8.85 4.62
N GLU A 97 -11.80 9.16 4.50
CA GLU A 97 -12.27 10.53 4.71
C GLU A 97 -12.08 10.93 6.18
N VAL A 98 -11.33 12.00 6.40
CA VAL A 98 -11.22 12.68 7.70
C VAL A 98 -12.00 13.98 7.63
N LYS A 99 -12.71 14.30 8.72
CA LYS A 99 -13.53 15.51 8.84
C LYS A 99 -12.69 16.74 9.10
#